data_AF-A0A2T8IIF3-F1
#
_entry.id   AF-A0A2T8IIF3-F1
#
_cell.length_a   1.000
_cell.length_b   1.000
_cell.length_c   1.000
_cell.angle_alpha   90.00
_cell.angle_beta   90.00
_cell.angle_gamma   90.00
#
_symmetry.space_group_name_H-M   'P 1'
#
loop_
_entity.id
_entity.type
_entity.pdbx_description
1 polymer ?
#
loop_
_entity_poly.entity_id
_entity_poly.type
_entity_poly.pdbx_seq_one_letter_code
_entity_poly.pdbx_strand_id
1 'polypeptide(L)'
;MVNVQTYGSGLWHTWFDRDLTLAGRVILKAADGSFKHKLVKVTRPLIRVPTLAIHLNRTVNSDGFKPNLETHLVPLLATKHEEATMNSDDKSSSSTKVAHHSLLLQILSEEIGCESNEIIGMELNVCDTQPSCLGGGNNEFIYSGRLDNLASCYCALRSLMDSSKEAEQLSSEKAIRMVAMFDNEEVGSDSMQGAGAPTMFQAMRRIVDSLMHQSMGEGALERAIHSSFLVSADMAHALHPNYSDKHEECHRPELQKGLVIKHNANQRYATSAVTAFLFKEIARIHKLPVQEFVVRNDMGCGSTIGPILASGVGIRTVDCGIPQLSMHSIREMCGKEDVDTTYRHFKAFFEMFSDIDKKLNVDF
;
A
#
# COMPACT_ATOMS: atom_id res chain seq x y z
N MET A 1 4.93 24.05 15.38
CA MET A 1 5.16 22.61 15.18
C MET A 1 3.83 21.96 14.78
N VAL A 2 3.88 20.77 14.20
CA VAL A 2 2.67 19.98 13.87
C VAL A 2 2.79 18.66 14.61
N ASN A 3 1.83 18.33 15.49
CA ASN A 3 1.84 17.01 16.10
C ASN A 3 1.42 15.97 15.05
N VAL A 4 2.06 14.80 15.07
CA VAL A 4 1.85 13.73 14.10
C VAL A 4 1.54 12.43 14.83
N GLN A 5 0.85 11.53 14.14
CA GLN A 5 0.60 10.18 14.62
C GLN A 5 1.37 9.20 13.75
N THR A 6 2.02 8.22 14.38
CA THR A 6 2.63 7.09 13.67
C THR A 6 1.54 6.16 13.16
N TYR A 7 1.54 5.89 11.86
CA TYR A 7 0.62 4.95 11.20
C TYR A 7 1.42 3.78 10.61
N GLY A 8 1.03 2.55 10.93
CA GLY A 8 1.76 1.34 10.56
C GLY A 8 3.08 1.15 11.32
N SER A 9 3.91 0.24 10.82
CA SER A 9 5.19 -0.14 11.43
C SER A 9 6.40 0.45 10.70
N GLY A 10 6.36 1.77 10.49
CA GLY A 10 7.36 2.54 9.76
C GLY A 10 8.79 2.46 10.33
N LEU A 11 9.79 2.52 9.45
CA LEU A 11 11.18 2.79 9.85
C LEU A 11 11.35 4.28 10.18
N TRP A 12 10.82 4.71 11.32
CA TRP A 12 10.66 6.13 11.70
C TRP A 12 11.96 6.95 11.69
N HIS A 13 13.12 6.31 11.90
CA HIS A 13 14.41 7.00 11.78
C HIS A 13 14.68 7.55 10.37
N THR A 14 14.12 6.93 9.32
CA THR A 14 14.32 7.36 7.92
C THR A 14 13.59 8.66 7.58
N TRP A 15 12.62 9.06 8.41
CA TRP A 15 11.81 10.27 8.26
C TRP A 15 12.52 11.53 8.78
N PHE A 16 13.57 11.36 9.57
CA PHE A 16 14.38 12.48 10.03
C PHE A 16 15.20 13.08 8.90
N ASP A 17 15.43 14.38 8.98
CA ASP A 17 16.22 15.17 8.04
C ASP A 17 15.77 15.13 6.57
N ARG A 18 14.50 14.79 6.36
CA ARG A 18 13.81 14.84 5.06
C ARG A 18 13.09 16.17 4.85
N ASP A 19 12.97 16.54 3.59
CA ASP A 19 12.14 17.65 3.15
C ASP A 19 10.71 17.13 2.97
N LEU A 20 9.86 17.38 3.97
CA LEU A 20 8.54 16.77 4.07
C LEU A 20 7.43 17.77 3.72
N THR A 21 6.31 17.24 3.24
CA THR A 21 5.08 17.99 2.97
C THR A 21 3.85 17.21 3.48
N LEU A 22 2.66 17.76 3.26
CA LEU A 22 1.38 17.17 3.62
C LEU A 22 0.55 16.86 2.37
N ALA A 23 -0.08 15.68 2.35
CA ALA A 23 -1.03 15.27 1.32
C ALA A 23 -2.15 14.43 1.93
N GLY A 24 -3.39 14.62 1.50
CA GLY A 24 -4.52 13.87 2.02
C GLY A 24 -5.85 14.49 1.63
N ARG A 25 -6.80 14.49 2.57
CA ARG A 25 -8.15 15.00 2.37
C ARG A 25 -8.55 16.01 3.44
N VAL A 26 -9.46 16.90 3.04
CA VAL A 26 -10.17 17.82 3.93
C VAL A 26 -11.68 17.70 3.72
N ILE A 27 -12.42 17.99 4.79
CA ILE A 27 -13.86 18.23 4.74
C ILE A 27 -14.08 19.73 4.84
N LEU A 28 -14.77 20.27 3.84
CA LEU A 28 -15.11 21.68 3.73
C LEU A 28 -16.59 21.88 4.02
N LYS A 29 -16.93 22.98 4.70
CA LYS A 29 -18.30 23.49 4.81
C LYS A 29 -18.46 24.65 3.83
N ALA A 30 -19.32 24.49 2.83
CA ALA A 30 -19.62 25.53 1.86
C ALA A 30 -20.62 26.57 2.43
N ALA A 31 -20.66 27.74 1.79
CA ALA A 31 -21.56 28.85 2.17
C ALA A 31 -23.06 28.48 2.15
N ASP A 32 -23.46 27.52 1.30
CA ASP A 32 -24.84 27.00 1.22
C ASP A 32 -25.19 26.01 2.35
N GLY A 33 -24.25 25.72 3.25
CA GLY A 33 -24.39 24.76 4.34
C GLY A 33 -24.07 23.31 3.98
N SER A 34 -23.73 23.02 2.72
CA SER A 34 -23.31 21.69 2.28
C SER A 34 -21.87 21.35 2.71
N PHE A 35 -21.54 20.06 2.75
CA PHE A 35 -20.20 19.57 3.04
C PHE A 35 -19.56 18.94 1.81
N LYS A 36 -18.26 19.20 1.60
CA LYS A 36 -17.51 18.68 0.45
C LYS A 36 -16.22 18.03 0.90
N HIS A 37 -15.91 16.89 0.31
CA HIS A 37 -14.62 16.23 0.42
C HIS A 37 -13.68 16.72 -0.70
N LYS A 38 -12.50 17.22 -0.35
CA LYS A 38 -11.46 17.58 -1.33
C LYS A 38 -10.12 16.95 -0.97
N LEU A 39 -9.38 16.53 -1.98
CA LEU A 39 -7.98 16.16 -1.84
C LEU A 39 -7.11 17.41 -1.86
N VAL A 40 -6.02 17.39 -1.11
CA VAL A 40 -5.03 18.47 -1.04
C VAL A 40 -3.63 17.87 -0.99
N LYS A 41 -2.67 18.52 -1.65
CA LYS A 41 -1.25 18.21 -1.56
C LYS A 41 -0.47 19.52 -1.67
N VAL A 42 0.27 19.87 -0.62
CA VAL A 42 1.17 21.02 -0.69
C VAL A 42 2.41 20.62 -1.49
N THR A 43 2.68 21.30 -2.60
CA THR A 43 3.68 20.87 -3.60
C THR A 43 5.10 21.40 -3.37
N ARG A 44 5.42 21.78 -2.12
CA ARG A 44 6.74 22.26 -1.69
C ARG A 44 7.15 21.65 -0.34
N PRO A 45 8.45 21.61 0.00
CA PRO A 45 8.89 21.33 1.36
C PRO A 45 8.22 22.28 2.35
N LEU A 46 7.56 21.72 3.36
CA LEU A 46 6.74 22.45 4.32
C LEU A 46 7.17 22.20 5.76
N ILE A 47 7.46 20.95 6.12
CA ILE A 47 7.82 20.55 7.47
C ILE A 47 9.08 19.72 7.48
N ARG A 48 9.75 19.67 8.63
CA ARG A 48 10.98 18.89 8.82
C ARG A 48 11.10 18.34 10.23
N VAL A 49 11.54 17.09 10.35
CA VAL A 49 11.93 16.49 11.64
C VAL A 49 13.47 16.50 11.73
N PRO A 50 14.10 17.48 12.39
CA PRO A 50 15.56 17.53 12.47
C PRO A 50 16.12 16.49 13.46
N THR A 51 17.26 15.87 13.13
CA THR A 51 17.99 15.08 14.13
C THR A 51 18.68 15.97 15.17
N LEU A 52 18.88 15.42 16.37
CA LEU A 52 19.75 16.04 17.38
C LEU A 52 21.21 15.90 16.95
N ALA A 53 21.96 17.00 16.97
CA ALA A 53 23.37 17.00 16.60
C ALA A 53 24.19 16.02 17.47
N ILE A 54 25.07 15.24 16.84
CA ILE A 54 25.92 14.22 17.50
C ILE A 54 26.75 14.77 18.67
N HIS A 55 27.14 16.04 18.62
CA HIS A 55 27.88 16.71 19.70
C HIS A 55 27.10 16.69 21.04
N LEU A 56 25.77 16.67 20.96
CA LEU A 56 24.82 16.61 22.08
C LEU A 56 24.30 15.19 22.34
N ASN A 57 24.60 14.23 21.46
CA ASN A 57 24.29 12.81 21.61
C ASN A 57 25.48 11.96 21.15
N ARG A 58 26.54 11.95 21.96
CA ARG A 58 27.83 11.33 21.58
C ARG A 58 27.78 9.81 21.44
N THR A 59 26.78 9.15 22.02
CA THR A 59 26.65 7.68 22.01
C THR A 59 25.69 7.17 20.93
N VAL A 60 25.11 8.04 20.09
CA VAL A 60 24.12 7.64 19.06
C VAL A 60 24.61 6.54 18.12
N ASN A 61 25.90 6.53 17.77
CA ASN A 61 26.47 5.53 16.86
C ASN A 61 26.79 4.19 17.56
N SER A 62 27.05 4.19 18.87
CA SER A 62 27.28 2.96 19.64
C SER A 62 25.97 2.34 20.12
N ASP A 63 25.04 3.18 20.58
CA ASP A 63 23.80 2.74 21.24
C ASP A 63 22.64 2.58 20.24
N GLY A 64 22.81 3.13 19.04
CA GLY A 64 21.81 3.24 17.99
C GLY A 64 20.92 4.48 18.15
N PHE A 65 20.42 4.98 17.01
CA PHE A 65 19.45 6.08 17.01
C PHE A 65 18.06 5.55 17.39
N LYS A 66 17.61 5.90 18.60
CA LYS A 66 16.35 5.43 19.21
C LYS A 66 15.46 6.63 19.58
N PRO A 67 14.84 7.31 18.60
CA PRO A 67 13.97 8.46 18.90
C PRO A 67 12.73 8.01 19.68
N ASN A 68 12.31 8.82 20.65
CA ASN A 68 10.99 8.70 21.24
C ASN A 68 9.97 9.19 20.20
N LEU A 69 9.00 8.34 19.83
CA LEU A 69 8.10 8.63 18.71
C LEU A 69 7.08 9.75 19.02
N GLU A 70 6.81 10.02 20.29
CA GLU A 70 5.94 11.13 20.70
C GLU A 70 6.71 12.46 20.73
N THR A 71 7.88 12.48 21.35
CA THR A 71 8.58 13.75 21.64
C THR A 71 9.65 14.12 20.62
N HIS A 72 10.17 13.17 19.84
CA HIS A 72 11.28 13.41 18.90
C HIS A 72 10.86 13.32 17.43
N LEU A 73 9.62 12.90 17.12
CA LEU A 73 9.12 12.81 15.74
C LEU A 73 8.28 14.03 15.32
N VAL A 74 8.18 15.06 16.15
CA VAL A 74 7.33 16.24 15.91
C VAL A 74 7.97 17.16 14.86
N PRO A 75 7.38 17.35 13.66
CA PRO A 75 7.94 18.23 12.66
C PRO A 75 7.83 19.72 13.01
N LEU A 76 8.88 20.46 12.66
CA LEU A 76 8.90 21.91 12.65
C LEU A 76 8.16 22.43 11.41
N LEU A 77 7.32 23.46 11.60
CA LEU A 77 6.60 24.16 10.52
C LEU A 77 7.16 25.57 10.30
N ALA A 78 7.31 26.34 11.37
CA ALA A 78 7.81 27.71 11.35
C ALA A 78 8.39 28.10 12.71
N THR A 79 9.24 29.13 12.75
CA THR A 79 9.94 29.63 13.94
C THR A 79 9.24 30.78 14.67
N LYS A 80 8.31 31.48 14.02
CA LYS A 80 7.75 32.73 14.52
C LYS A 80 6.23 32.77 14.37
N HIS A 81 5.58 33.21 15.43
CA HIS A 81 4.18 33.61 15.44
C HIS A 81 4.12 35.01 14.83
N GLU A 82 3.85 35.12 13.53
CA GLU A 82 3.18 36.34 13.09
C GLU A 82 1.76 36.17 13.61
N GLU A 83 1.47 36.81 14.75
CA GLU A 83 0.11 37.32 14.97
C GLU A 83 -0.22 38.12 13.72
N ALA A 84 -0.83 37.44 12.74
CA ALA A 84 -1.61 38.14 11.74
C ALA A 84 -2.48 39.08 12.56
N THR A 85 -2.32 40.37 12.30
CA THR A 85 -3.12 41.49 12.78
C THR A 85 -4.60 41.19 12.62
N MET A 86 -5.15 40.37 13.50
CA MET A 86 -6.55 40.37 13.84
C MET A 86 -6.66 41.46 14.88
N ASN A 87 -7.18 42.60 14.43
CA ASN A 87 -7.53 43.74 15.27
C ASN A 87 -8.06 43.24 16.61
N SER A 88 -7.34 43.60 17.67
CA SER A 88 -7.63 43.25 19.06
C SER A 88 -8.84 44.02 19.60
N ASP A 89 -9.96 43.98 18.88
CA ASP A 89 -11.19 44.71 19.21
C ASP A 89 -12.43 43.81 19.23
N ASP A 90 -12.28 42.53 19.61
CA ASP A 90 -13.46 41.80 20.10
C ASP A 90 -13.13 40.77 21.20
N LYS A 91 -13.16 41.25 22.44
CA LYS A 91 -13.13 40.44 23.67
C LYS A 91 -14.51 39.82 23.94
N SER A 92 -15.12 39.15 22.96
CA SER A 92 -16.43 38.52 23.20
C SER A 92 -16.75 37.32 22.30
N SER A 93 -16.05 36.18 22.44
CA SER A 93 -16.73 34.86 22.37
C SER A 93 -15.80 33.72 22.79
N SER A 94 -16.38 32.77 23.52
CA SER A 94 -15.97 31.38 23.77
C SER A 94 -14.57 30.96 23.24
N SER A 95 -13.67 30.60 24.16
CA SER A 95 -12.37 29.99 23.89
C SER A 95 -12.52 28.57 23.30
N THR A 96 -12.92 28.47 22.04
CA THR A 96 -12.83 27.23 21.27
C THR A 96 -11.34 26.94 21.10
N LYS A 97 -10.83 25.88 21.74
CA LYS A 97 -9.43 25.44 21.58
C LYS A 97 -9.15 25.25 20.09
N VAL A 98 -8.28 26.09 19.52
CA VAL A 98 -7.87 25.96 18.11
C VAL A 98 -7.03 24.68 18.00
N ALA A 99 -7.54 23.67 17.29
CA ALA A 99 -6.91 22.35 17.19
C ALA A 99 -5.57 22.35 16.42
N HIS A 100 -5.39 23.29 15.50
CA HIS A 100 -4.21 23.40 14.65
C HIS A 100 -3.69 24.83 14.59
N HIS A 101 -2.39 25.00 14.35
CA HIS A 101 -1.81 26.33 14.18
C HIS A 101 -2.43 27.03 12.95
N SER A 102 -2.77 28.32 13.06
CA SER A 102 -3.44 29.11 12.00
C SER A 102 -2.69 29.06 10.67
N LEU A 103 -1.36 29.20 10.70
CA LEU A 103 -0.49 29.08 9.52
C LEU A 103 -0.70 27.76 8.74
N LEU A 104 -0.94 26.63 9.43
CA LEU A 104 -1.21 25.37 8.73
C LEU A 104 -2.54 25.45 7.98
N LEU A 105 -3.59 25.95 8.63
CA LEU A 105 -4.91 26.11 8.02
C LEU A 105 -4.87 27.07 6.84
N GLN A 106 -4.13 28.17 6.96
CA GLN A 106 -3.92 29.13 5.88
C GLN A 106 -3.26 28.48 4.67
N ILE A 107 -2.16 27.74 4.88
CA ILE A 107 -1.45 27.07 3.78
C ILE A 107 -2.36 26.05 3.08
N LEU A 108 -3.14 25.29 3.84
CA LEU A 108 -4.10 24.34 3.25
C LEU A 108 -5.21 25.06 2.49
N SER A 109 -5.76 26.14 3.06
CA SER A 109 -6.87 26.88 2.44
C SER A 109 -6.42 27.61 1.17
N GLU A 110 -5.20 28.15 1.14
CA GLU A 110 -4.56 28.69 -0.07
C GLU A 110 -4.39 27.62 -1.15
N GLU A 111 -3.89 26.43 -0.81
CA GLU A 111 -3.72 25.31 -1.76
C GLU A 111 -5.07 24.83 -2.33
N ILE A 112 -6.14 24.91 -1.54
CA ILE A 112 -7.49 24.46 -1.92
C ILE A 112 -8.30 25.55 -2.64
N GLY A 113 -7.96 26.82 -2.42
CA GLY A 113 -8.75 27.98 -2.84
C GLY A 113 -10.04 28.14 -2.03
N CYS A 114 -9.94 28.09 -0.71
CA CYS A 114 -11.06 28.30 0.23
C CYS A 114 -10.66 29.19 1.41
N GLU A 115 -11.61 29.58 2.24
CA GLU A 115 -11.31 30.26 3.51
C GLU A 115 -10.87 29.25 4.58
N SER A 116 -9.98 29.64 5.50
CA SER A 116 -9.46 28.72 6.52
C SER A 116 -10.54 28.20 7.47
N ASN A 117 -11.62 28.96 7.69
CA ASN A 117 -12.75 28.57 8.53
C ASN A 117 -13.72 27.59 7.83
N GLU A 118 -13.60 27.39 6.52
CA GLU A 118 -14.37 26.38 5.79
C GLU A 118 -13.83 24.97 6.03
N ILE A 119 -12.55 24.83 6.41
CA ILE A 119 -11.94 23.53 6.75
C ILE A 119 -12.42 23.09 8.13
N ILE A 120 -13.28 22.07 8.16
CA ILE A 120 -13.89 21.54 9.40
C ILE A 120 -13.36 20.18 9.84
N GLY A 121 -12.60 19.50 8.97
CA GLY A 121 -11.98 18.21 9.25
C GLY A 121 -10.87 17.91 8.25
N MET A 122 -9.90 17.10 8.66
CA MET A 122 -8.77 16.74 7.80
C MET A 122 -8.15 15.40 8.20
N GLU A 123 -7.65 14.68 7.20
CA GLU A 123 -6.77 13.53 7.35
C GLU A 123 -5.62 13.73 6.36
N LEU A 124 -4.43 14.01 6.88
CA LEU A 124 -3.26 14.38 6.10
C LEU A 124 -2.09 13.46 6.46
N ASN A 125 -1.49 12.88 5.43
CA ASN A 125 -0.25 12.12 5.55
C ASN A 125 0.95 13.05 5.35
N VAL A 126 1.98 12.85 6.17
CA VAL A 126 3.29 13.44 5.92
C VAL A 126 3.96 12.67 4.78
N CYS A 127 4.57 13.35 3.82
CA CYS A 127 5.17 12.75 2.64
C CYS A 127 6.53 13.37 2.31
N ASP A 128 7.49 12.56 1.86
CA ASP A 128 8.73 13.08 1.25
C ASP A 128 8.41 13.86 -0.04
N THR A 129 9.08 14.99 -0.22
CA THR A 129 8.99 15.79 -1.45
C THR A 129 9.96 15.34 -2.53
N GLN A 130 10.97 14.53 -2.19
CA GLN A 130 11.92 14.00 -3.16
C GLN A 130 11.21 13.08 -4.17
N PRO A 131 11.20 13.40 -5.47
CA PRO A 131 10.56 12.56 -6.47
C PRO A 131 11.14 11.15 -6.53
N SER A 132 10.31 10.19 -6.92
CA SER A 132 10.76 8.84 -7.26
C SER A 132 11.63 8.91 -8.52
N CYS A 133 12.67 8.08 -8.58
CA CYS A 133 13.61 8.10 -9.70
C CYS A 133 14.18 6.71 -9.99
N LEU A 134 14.75 6.55 -11.18
CA LEU A 134 15.67 5.45 -11.44
C LEU A 134 17.04 5.76 -10.83
N GLY A 135 17.78 4.73 -10.45
CA GLY A 135 19.12 4.86 -9.89
C GLY A 135 19.98 3.60 -10.04
N GLY A 136 21.16 3.64 -9.42
CA GLY A 136 22.22 2.65 -9.64
C GLY A 136 23.07 2.96 -10.88
N GLY A 137 24.23 2.31 -11.00
CA GLY A 137 25.16 2.53 -12.11
C GLY A 137 24.57 2.31 -13.50
N ASN A 138 23.55 1.45 -13.60
CA ASN A 138 22.86 1.12 -14.86
C ASN A 138 21.41 1.64 -14.93
N ASN A 139 20.98 2.54 -14.04
CA ASN A 139 19.57 2.94 -13.92
C ASN A 139 18.63 1.73 -13.85
N GLU A 140 18.98 0.79 -12.98
CA GLU A 140 18.35 -0.52 -12.87
C GLU A 140 17.41 -0.61 -11.66
N PHE A 141 17.55 0.30 -10.70
CA PHE A 141 16.72 0.34 -9.50
C PHE A 141 15.70 1.46 -9.55
N ILE A 142 14.57 1.26 -8.86
CA ILE A 142 13.57 2.28 -8.58
C ILE A 142 13.77 2.72 -7.13
N TYR A 143 14.04 4.00 -6.90
CA TYR A 143 14.05 4.61 -5.58
C TYR A 143 12.78 5.42 -5.41
N SER A 144 11.90 5.00 -4.49
CA SER A 144 10.59 5.61 -4.30
C SER A 144 10.12 5.44 -2.87
N GLY A 145 9.37 6.42 -2.35
CA GLY A 145 8.53 6.15 -1.19
C GLY A 145 7.30 5.33 -1.60
N ARG A 146 6.80 4.48 -0.70
CA ARG A 146 5.54 3.74 -0.84
C ARG A 146 5.53 2.73 -2.01
N LEU A 147 6.68 2.15 -2.34
CA LEU A 147 6.70 0.95 -3.19
C LEU A 147 5.82 -0.11 -2.53
N ASP A 148 5.97 -0.27 -1.22
CA ASP A 148 5.02 -0.95 -0.36
C ASP A 148 3.77 -0.08 -0.15
N ASN A 149 2.60 -0.40 -0.71
CA ASN A 149 2.35 -1.43 -1.73
C ASN A 149 1.84 -0.84 -3.06
N LEU A 150 2.13 0.44 -3.33
CA LEU A 150 1.68 1.09 -4.57
C LEU A 150 2.28 0.46 -5.84
N ALA A 151 3.43 -0.21 -5.72
CA ALA A 151 4.01 -0.95 -6.84
C ALA A 151 3.11 -2.12 -7.28
N SER A 152 2.58 -2.91 -6.33
CA SER A 152 1.63 -3.98 -6.65
C SER A 152 0.29 -3.43 -7.12
N CYS A 153 -0.22 -2.35 -6.50
CA CYS A 153 -1.44 -1.67 -6.95
C CYS A 153 -1.32 -1.21 -8.40
N TYR A 154 -0.19 -0.60 -8.76
CA TYR A 154 0.10 -0.18 -10.13
C TYR A 154 0.10 -1.38 -11.09
N CYS A 155 0.83 -2.44 -10.76
CA CYS A 155 0.92 -3.62 -11.62
C CYS A 155 -0.44 -4.30 -11.81
N ALA A 156 -1.22 -4.46 -10.73
CA ALA A 156 -2.54 -5.09 -10.76
C ALA A 156 -3.52 -4.28 -11.62
N LEU A 157 -3.64 -2.97 -11.38
CA LEU A 157 -4.52 -2.09 -12.14
C LEU A 157 -4.12 -2.04 -13.61
N ARG A 158 -2.83 -1.86 -13.90
CA ARG A 158 -2.33 -1.77 -15.28
C ARG A 158 -2.56 -3.07 -16.04
N SER A 159 -2.37 -4.21 -15.39
CA SER A 159 -2.62 -5.53 -15.97
C SER A 159 -4.09 -5.78 -16.25
N LEU A 160 -4.99 -5.37 -15.33
CA LEU A 160 -6.43 -5.46 -15.54
C LEU A 160 -6.84 -4.64 -16.77
N MET A 161 -6.37 -3.39 -16.87
CA MET A 161 -6.64 -2.52 -18.01
C MET A 161 -6.15 -3.12 -19.34
N ASP A 162 -4.90 -3.57 -19.39
CA ASP A 162 -4.27 -4.05 -20.64
C ASP A 162 -4.72 -5.45 -21.06
N SER A 163 -5.20 -6.27 -20.13
CA SER A 163 -5.84 -7.57 -20.45
C SER A 163 -7.29 -7.40 -20.92
N SER A 164 -7.92 -6.26 -20.61
CA SER A 164 -9.36 -6.00 -20.84
C SER A 164 -9.60 -4.90 -21.87
N LYS A 165 -8.60 -4.59 -22.71
CA LYS A 165 -8.61 -3.43 -23.59
C LYS A 165 -9.49 -3.66 -24.83
N GLU A 166 -9.36 -4.83 -25.45
CA GLU A 166 -10.09 -5.19 -26.66
C GLU A 166 -11.24 -6.14 -26.31
N ALA A 167 -12.40 -5.98 -26.97
CA ALA A 167 -13.59 -6.77 -26.67
C ALA A 167 -13.36 -8.28 -26.89
N GLU A 168 -12.52 -8.63 -27.87
CA GLU A 168 -12.14 -9.99 -28.21
C GLU A 168 -11.41 -10.67 -27.04
N GLN A 169 -10.60 -9.94 -26.25
CA GLN A 169 -9.88 -10.47 -25.08
C GLN A 169 -10.82 -10.89 -23.94
N LEU A 170 -12.04 -10.33 -23.91
CA LEU A 170 -13.06 -10.65 -22.92
C LEU A 170 -14.16 -11.57 -23.48
N SER A 171 -14.31 -11.63 -24.80
CA SER A 171 -15.39 -12.39 -25.44
C SER A 171 -15.39 -13.89 -25.12
N SER A 172 -14.21 -14.47 -24.91
CA SER A 172 -14.03 -15.87 -24.50
C SER A 172 -13.80 -16.06 -23.00
N GLU A 173 -13.74 -14.97 -22.24
CA GLU A 173 -13.53 -15.01 -20.79
C GLU A 173 -14.80 -15.52 -20.09
N LYS A 174 -14.60 -16.47 -19.16
CA LYS A 174 -15.70 -17.09 -18.39
C LYS A 174 -15.75 -16.60 -16.96
N ALA A 175 -14.66 -15.99 -16.47
CA ALA A 175 -14.56 -15.43 -15.14
C ALA A 175 -14.76 -13.90 -15.15
N ILE A 176 -14.91 -13.33 -13.95
CA ILE A 176 -14.87 -11.88 -13.77
C ILE A 176 -13.45 -11.51 -13.37
N ARG A 177 -12.82 -10.63 -14.15
CA ARG A 177 -11.54 -10.03 -13.79
C ARG A 177 -11.78 -8.87 -12.82
N MET A 178 -11.10 -8.90 -11.68
CA MET A 178 -11.31 -7.94 -10.62
C MET A 178 -9.97 -7.56 -9.98
N VAL A 179 -9.83 -6.28 -9.65
CA VAL A 179 -8.77 -5.77 -8.77
C VAL A 179 -9.45 -5.07 -7.60
N ALA A 180 -9.04 -5.42 -6.38
CA ALA A 180 -9.47 -4.76 -5.16
C ALA A 180 -8.24 -4.19 -4.44
N MET A 181 -8.28 -2.90 -4.12
CA MET A 181 -7.20 -2.19 -3.43
C MET A 181 -7.75 -1.70 -2.08
N PHE A 182 -7.19 -2.23 -0.99
CA PHE A 182 -7.66 -1.98 0.37
C PHE A 182 -6.75 -0.99 1.08
N ASP A 183 -7.35 -0.17 1.95
CA ASP A 183 -6.62 0.68 2.89
C ASP A 183 -6.35 -0.11 4.19
N ASN A 184 -5.57 0.45 5.11
CA ASN A 184 -5.41 -0.06 6.49
C ASN A 184 -4.75 -1.42 6.65
N GLU A 185 -4.12 -1.96 5.62
CA GLU A 185 -3.29 -3.18 5.70
C GLU A 185 -2.25 -3.07 6.82
N GLU A 186 -1.49 -1.97 6.80
CA GLU A 186 -0.40 -1.64 7.73
C GLU A 186 -0.79 -1.56 9.21
N VAL A 187 -2.10 -1.49 9.48
CA VAL A 187 -2.67 -1.43 10.85
C VAL A 187 -3.62 -2.60 11.14
N GLY A 188 -3.57 -3.66 10.30
CA GLY A 188 -4.26 -4.93 10.53
C GLY A 188 -5.54 -5.15 9.73
N SER A 189 -5.90 -4.23 8.82
CA SER A 189 -7.07 -4.31 7.93
C SER A 189 -8.45 -4.31 8.60
N ASP A 190 -8.53 -4.08 9.91
CA ASP A 190 -9.80 -4.05 10.67
C ASP A 190 -10.45 -2.65 10.59
N SER A 191 -10.98 -2.33 9.42
CA SER A 191 -11.68 -1.07 9.15
C SER A 191 -12.76 -1.27 8.08
N MET A 192 -13.61 -0.26 7.87
CA MET A 192 -14.67 -0.32 6.85
C MET A 192 -14.13 -0.48 5.41
N GLN A 193 -12.95 0.08 5.14
CA GLN A 193 -12.29 0.08 3.84
C GLN A 193 -11.10 -0.91 3.75
N GLY A 194 -10.80 -1.60 4.85
CA GLY A 194 -9.74 -2.59 4.92
C GLY A 194 -10.15 -3.95 4.37
N ALA A 195 -9.17 -4.84 4.20
CA ALA A 195 -9.41 -6.19 3.70
C ALA A 195 -10.23 -7.09 4.65
N GLY A 196 -10.31 -6.73 5.94
CA GLY A 196 -11.18 -7.41 6.90
C GLY A 196 -12.66 -7.06 6.75
N ALA A 197 -12.99 -6.02 5.96
CA ALA A 197 -14.36 -5.60 5.71
C ALA A 197 -15.10 -6.61 4.82
N PRO A 198 -16.45 -6.72 4.93
CA PRO A 198 -17.25 -7.57 4.05
C PRO A 198 -17.35 -7.02 2.61
N THR A 199 -16.66 -5.92 2.29
CA THR A 199 -16.75 -5.19 1.03
C THR A 199 -16.50 -6.07 -0.19
N MET A 200 -15.47 -6.94 -0.16
CA MET A 200 -15.18 -7.84 -1.28
C MET A 200 -16.30 -8.86 -1.50
N PHE A 201 -16.73 -9.53 -0.42
CA PHE A 201 -17.82 -10.51 -0.47
C PHE A 201 -19.14 -9.86 -0.95
N GLN A 202 -19.47 -8.67 -0.44
CA GLN A 202 -20.67 -7.93 -0.85
C GLN A 202 -20.60 -7.47 -2.31
N ALA A 203 -19.42 -7.07 -2.80
CA ALA A 203 -19.22 -6.73 -4.20
C ALA A 203 -19.43 -7.96 -5.11
N MET A 204 -18.81 -9.09 -4.77
CA MET A 204 -19.01 -10.35 -5.51
C MET A 204 -20.48 -10.77 -5.52
N ARG A 205 -21.16 -10.73 -4.37
CA ARG A 205 -22.59 -11.02 -4.27
C ARG A 205 -23.41 -10.14 -5.20
N ARG A 206 -23.22 -8.81 -5.15
CA ARG A 206 -23.97 -7.87 -6.00
C ARG A 206 -23.69 -8.08 -7.49
N ILE A 207 -22.46 -8.41 -7.87
CA ILE A 207 -22.11 -8.71 -9.27
C ILE A 207 -22.81 -10.00 -9.72
N VAL A 208 -22.73 -11.07 -8.93
CA VAL A 208 -23.43 -12.34 -9.22
C VAL A 208 -24.93 -12.10 -9.34
N ASP A 209 -25.55 -11.43 -8.36
CA ASP A 209 -26.99 -11.12 -8.37
C ASP A 209 -27.40 -10.28 -9.59
N SER A 210 -26.53 -9.40 -10.08
CA SER A 210 -26.82 -8.55 -11.26
C SER A 210 -26.68 -9.29 -12.59
N LEU A 211 -25.78 -10.27 -12.67
CA LEU A 211 -25.53 -11.07 -13.88
C LEU A 211 -26.47 -12.28 -13.99
N MET A 212 -27.03 -12.70 -12.86
CA MET A 212 -27.95 -13.82 -12.78
C MET A 212 -29.35 -13.37 -13.22
N HIS A 213 -29.81 -13.87 -14.37
CA HIS A 213 -31.23 -13.85 -14.71
C HIS A 213 -31.96 -14.98 -13.99
N GLN A 214 -33.31 -14.91 -13.89
CA GLN A 214 -34.20 -15.76 -13.08
C GLN A 214 -34.07 -17.30 -13.24
N SER A 215 -33.21 -17.78 -14.14
CA SER A 215 -33.08 -19.17 -14.59
C SER A 215 -31.90 -19.96 -13.98
N MET A 216 -31.10 -19.36 -13.09
CA MET A 216 -29.95 -20.03 -12.49
C MET A 216 -30.21 -20.29 -11.00
N GLY A 217 -30.28 -21.57 -10.61
CA GLY A 217 -30.70 -22.03 -9.28
C GLY A 217 -29.81 -21.63 -8.11
N GLU A 218 -30.28 -21.94 -6.90
CA GLU A 218 -29.62 -21.69 -5.60
C GLU A 218 -28.10 -22.01 -5.62
N GLY A 219 -27.30 -21.25 -4.87
CA GLY A 219 -25.86 -21.53 -4.69
C GLY A 219 -24.91 -20.88 -5.70
N ALA A 220 -25.35 -19.87 -6.46
CA ALA A 220 -24.54 -19.27 -7.53
C ALA A 220 -23.32 -18.51 -7.01
N LEU A 221 -23.46 -17.78 -5.90
CA LEU A 221 -22.35 -17.06 -5.27
C LEU A 221 -21.32 -18.06 -4.73
N GLU A 222 -21.76 -19.13 -4.09
CA GLU A 222 -20.94 -20.18 -3.52
C GLU A 222 -20.13 -20.90 -4.62
N ARG A 223 -20.77 -21.23 -5.75
CA ARG A 223 -20.07 -21.77 -6.92
C ARG A 223 -19.07 -20.78 -7.51
N ALA A 224 -19.40 -19.49 -7.56
CA ALA A 224 -18.50 -18.46 -8.05
C ALA A 224 -17.27 -18.31 -7.14
N ILE A 225 -17.45 -18.31 -5.81
CA ILE A 225 -16.38 -18.28 -4.83
C ILE A 225 -15.47 -19.51 -4.98
N HIS A 226 -16.05 -20.70 -5.06
CA HIS A 226 -15.29 -21.94 -5.22
C HIS A 226 -14.47 -21.97 -6.53
N SER A 227 -15.00 -21.38 -7.59
CA SER A 227 -14.32 -21.27 -8.90
C SER A 227 -13.36 -20.06 -8.98
N SER A 228 -13.27 -19.24 -7.94
CA SER A 228 -12.43 -18.04 -7.91
C SER A 228 -11.01 -18.35 -7.45
N PHE A 229 -10.10 -17.43 -7.78
CA PHE A 229 -8.72 -17.43 -7.34
C PHE A 229 -8.26 -16.00 -7.07
N LEU A 230 -7.58 -15.79 -5.95
CA LEU A 230 -7.10 -14.50 -5.51
C LEU A 230 -5.57 -14.47 -5.57
N VAL A 231 -5.04 -13.44 -6.23
CA VAL A 231 -3.63 -13.08 -6.13
C VAL A 231 -3.52 -11.96 -5.09
N SER A 232 -3.05 -12.31 -3.89
CA SER A 232 -2.66 -11.36 -2.86
C SER A 232 -1.29 -10.80 -3.23
N ALA A 233 -1.30 -9.62 -3.84
CA ALA A 233 -0.11 -8.96 -4.35
C ALA A 233 0.39 -7.95 -3.33
N ASP A 234 1.53 -8.26 -2.73
CA ASP A 234 2.18 -7.43 -1.72
C ASP A 234 3.69 -7.66 -1.75
N MET A 235 4.49 -6.63 -1.50
CA MET A 235 5.94 -6.64 -1.71
C MET A 235 6.65 -7.80 -0.99
N ALA A 236 7.87 -8.14 -1.44
CA ALA A 236 8.67 -9.23 -0.88
C ALA A 236 10.06 -8.74 -0.45
N HIS A 237 10.67 -9.42 0.52
CA HIS A 237 12.00 -9.05 0.99
C HIS A 237 13.09 -9.64 0.09
N ALA A 238 13.78 -8.79 -0.66
CA ALA A 238 14.99 -9.19 -1.39
C ALA A 238 16.13 -9.51 -0.42
N LEU A 239 17.06 -10.38 -0.84
CA LEU A 239 18.28 -10.68 -0.13
C LEU A 239 19.07 -9.38 0.09
N HIS A 240 19.21 -8.99 1.35
CA HIS A 240 19.98 -7.79 1.67
C HIS A 240 21.48 -8.13 1.71
N PRO A 241 22.33 -7.53 0.86
CA PRO A 241 23.74 -7.92 0.75
C PRO A 241 24.53 -7.71 2.06
N ASN A 242 24.16 -6.71 2.86
CA ASN A 242 24.80 -6.43 4.16
C ASN A 242 24.19 -7.20 5.35
N TYR A 243 23.10 -7.95 5.14
CA TYR A 243 22.36 -8.67 6.20
C TYR A 243 21.85 -10.02 5.68
N SER A 244 22.67 -10.73 4.92
CA SER A 244 22.28 -11.97 4.26
C SER A 244 21.90 -13.10 5.24
N ASP A 245 22.35 -13.00 6.49
CA ASP A 245 22.00 -13.92 7.57
C ASP A 245 20.51 -13.89 7.94
N LYS A 246 19.77 -12.84 7.53
CA LYS A 246 18.33 -12.69 7.80
C LYS A 246 17.43 -13.51 6.88
N HIS A 247 17.97 -14.04 5.77
CA HIS A 247 17.22 -14.90 4.86
C HIS A 247 17.49 -16.38 5.13
N GLU A 248 16.49 -17.21 4.81
CA GLU A 248 16.67 -18.66 4.72
C GLU A 248 17.68 -18.97 3.59
N GLU A 249 18.49 -20.03 3.72
CA GLU A 249 19.64 -20.25 2.83
C GLU A 249 19.24 -20.55 1.38
N CYS A 250 18.13 -21.25 1.19
CA CYS A 250 17.61 -21.69 -0.11
C CYS A 250 16.52 -20.76 -0.68
N HIS A 251 16.02 -19.79 0.10
CA HIS A 251 14.92 -18.89 -0.29
C HIS A 251 15.36 -17.43 -0.18
N ARG A 252 16.20 -17.00 -1.12
CA ARG A 252 16.85 -15.69 -1.14
C ARG A 252 16.47 -14.91 -2.41
N PRO A 253 15.30 -14.24 -2.44
CA PRO A 253 14.90 -13.49 -3.62
C PRO A 253 15.95 -12.44 -3.99
N GLU A 254 16.40 -12.45 -5.23
CA GLU A 254 17.31 -11.46 -5.80
C GLU A 254 16.52 -10.40 -6.57
N LEU A 255 17.05 -9.17 -6.61
CA LEU A 255 16.50 -8.13 -7.48
C LEU A 255 16.73 -8.51 -8.94
N GLN A 256 15.82 -8.10 -9.83
CA GLN A 256 15.80 -8.36 -11.28
C GLN A 256 15.66 -9.85 -11.65
N LYS A 257 15.30 -10.72 -10.70
CA LYS A 257 15.14 -12.17 -10.91
C LYS A 257 13.68 -12.61 -10.90
N GLY A 258 12.74 -11.67 -10.89
CA GLY A 258 11.33 -11.93 -11.12
C GLY A 258 10.48 -11.96 -9.85
N LEU A 259 9.19 -12.17 -10.05
CA LEU A 259 8.16 -12.14 -9.00
C LEU A 259 8.40 -13.24 -7.96
N VAL A 260 8.23 -12.90 -6.69
CA VAL A 260 8.44 -13.81 -5.57
C VAL A 260 7.11 -14.42 -5.15
N ILE A 261 7.03 -15.75 -5.05
CA ILE A 261 5.92 -16.46 -4.42
C ILE A 261 6.25 -16.65 -2.94
N LYS A 262 5.35 -16.20 -2.06
CA LYS A 262 5.57 -16.12 -0.61
C LYS A 262 4.89 -17.29 0.08
N HIS A 263 5.66 -18.06 0.85
CA HIS A 263 5.21 -19.29 1.51
C HIS A 263 5.38 -19.19 3.02
N ASN A 264 4.35 -19.57 3.79
CA ASN A 264 4.43 -19.71 5.23
C ASN A 264 3.36 -20.68 5.75
N ALA A 265 3.78 -21.82 6.30
CA ALA A 265 2.85 -22.86 6.77
C ALA A 265 1.92 -22.39 7.90
N ASN A 266 2.34 -21.40 8.70
CA ASN A 266 1.53 -20.78 9.77
C ASN A 266 0.52 -19.76 9.23
N GLN A 267 0.22 -19.77 7.92
CA GLN A 267 -0.77 -18.93 7.27
C GLN A 267 -0.52 -17.43 7.47
N ARG A 268 0.76 -17.02 7.53
CA ARG A 268 1.16 -15.61 7.34
C ARG A 268 1.02 -15.17 5.88
N TYR A 269 1.06 -16.15 5.00
CA TYR A 269 0.74 -16.08 3.58
C TYR A 269 -0.22 -17.24 3.28
N ALA A 270 -1.24 -17.02 2.45
CA ALA A 270 -2.28 -18.01 2.12
C ALA A 270 -1.86 -19.00 1.03
N THR A 271 -0.65 -18.86 0.48
CA THR A 271 -0.11 -19.72 -0.56
C THR A 271 -0.07 -21.19 -0.13
N SER A 272 -0.67 -22.06 -0.94
CA SER A 272 -0.60 -23.51 -0.84
C SER A 272 0.14 -24.10 -2.06
N ALA A 273 0.41 -25.41 -2.04
CA ALA A 273 1.01 -26.10 -3.19
C ALA A 273 0.14 -25.97 -4.46
N VAL A 274 -1.18 -26.05 -4.31
CA VAL A 274 -2.16 -25.92 -5.40
C VAL A 274 -2.13 -24.51 -5.96
N THR A 275 -2.19 -23.49 -5.10
CA THR A 275 -2.26 -22.10 -5.57
C THR A 275 -0.95 -21.62 -6.16
N ALA A 276 0.17 -22.02 -5.57
CA ALA A 276 1.50 -21.80 -6.13
C ALA A 276 1.66 -22.49 -7.50
N PHE A 277 1.20 -23.73 -7.66
CA PHE A 277 1.28 -24.44 -8.94
C PHE A 277 0.53 -23.71 -10.05
N LEU A 278 -0.75 -23.39 -9.84
CA LEU A 278 -1.58 -22.70 -10.85
C LEU A 278 -0.92 -21.40 -11.31
N PHE A 279 -0.41 -20.62 -10.35
CA PHE A 279 0.17 -19.32 -10.63
C PHE A 279 1.58 -19.43 -11.28
N LYS A 280 2.38 -20.42 -10.90
CA LYS A 280 3.69 -20.71 -11.54
C LYS A 280 3.55 -21.31 -12.93
N GLU A 281 2.49 -22.08 -13.19
CA GLU A 281 2.24 -22.66 -14.51
C GLU A 281 1.96 -21.57 -15.55
N ILE A 282 1.25 -20.51 -15.16
CA ILE A 282 1.04 -19.31 -15.98
C ILE A 282 2.39 -18.65 -16.31
N ALA A 283 3.26 -18.45 -15.31
CA ALA A 283 4.61 -17.94 -15.54
C ALA A 283 5.43 -18.82 -16.49
N ARG A 284 5.39 -20.14 -16.30
CA ARG A 284 6.12 -21.10 -17.14
C ARG A 284 5.72 -21.00 -18.61
N ILE A 285 4.43 -20.90 -18.89
CA ILE A 285 3.91 -20.78 -20.26
C ILE A 285 4.37 -19.46 -20.91
N HIS A 286 4.38 -18.37 -20.14
CA HIS A 286 4.83 -17.06 -20.60
C HIS A 286 6.34 -16.82 -20.47
N LYS A 287 7.11 -17.83 -20.03
CA LYS A 287 8.57 -17.75 -19.80
C LYS A 287 8.95 -16.59 -18.86
N LEU A 288 8.13 -16.37 -17.82
CA LEU A 288 8.37 -15.35 -16.80
C LEU A 288 9.17 -15.96 -15.65
N PRO A 289 10.25 -15.30 -15.19
CA PRO A 289 11.00 -15.79 -14.05
C PRO A 289 10.21 -15.59 -12.76
N VAL A 290 10.30 -16.57 -11.88
CA VAL A 290 9.67 -16.57 -10.54
C VAL A 290 10.69 -17.03 -9.51
N GLN A 291 10.55 -16.52 -8.30
CA GLN A 291 11.37 -16.84 -7.15
C GLN A 291 10.49 -17.33 -6.00
N GLU A 292 11.10 -17.93 -5.00
CA GLU A 292 10.41 -18.48 -3.83
C GLU A 292 10.93 -17.79 -2.56
N PHE A 293 10.02 -17.51 -1.63
CA PHE A 293 10.36 -16.94 -0.33
C PHE A 293 9.71 -17.71 0.81
N VAL A 294 10.54 -18.10 1.77
CA VAL A 294 10.13 -18.61 3.08
C VAL A 294 11.01 -17.91 4.11
N VAL A 295 10.43 -17.55 5.26
CA VAL A 295 11.21 -17.01 6.37
C VAL A 295 12.02 -18.10 7.07
N ARG A 296 13.10 -17.72 7.75
CA ARG A 296 13.77 -18.65 8.66
C ARG A 296 12.81 -19.09 9.77
N ASN A 297 12.93 -20.34 10.21
CA ASN A 297 12.08 -20.89 11.26
C ASN A 297 12.23 -20.18 12.63
N ASP A 298 13.38 -19.54 12.87
CA ASP A 298 13.69 -18.79 14.09
C ASP A 298 13.30 -17.31 14.03
N MET A 299 12.60 -16.87 12.97
CA MET A 299 12.18 -15.47 12.77
C MET A 299 10.67 -15.38 12.48
N GLY A 300 10.05 -14.36 13.07
CA GLY A 300 8.66 -14.00 12.74
C GLY A 300 8.53 -13.36 11.36
N CYS A 301 7.32 -13.39 10.81
CA CYS A 301 6.97 -12.77 9.54
C CYS A 301 5.74 -11.87 9.68
N GLY A 302 5.72 -10.75 8.96
CA GLY A 302 4.49 -9.98 8.71
C GLY A 302 3.38 -10.89 8.13
N SER A 303 2.13 -10.49 8.30
CA SER A 303 1.01 -11.08 7.56
C SER A 303 0.73 -10.19 6.35
N THR A 304 -0.12 -10.67 5.44
CA THR A 304 -0.69 -9.84 4.36
C THR A 304 -2.21 -9.88 4.45
N ILE A 305 -2.88 -9.22 3.49
CA ILE A 305 -4.32 -9.38 3.24
C ILE A 305 -4.71 -10.78 2.73
N GLY A 306 -3.76 -11.59 2.26
CA GLY A 306 -4.02 -12.89 1.66
C GLY A 306 -4.78 -13.84 2.59
N PRO A 307 -4.26 -14.15 3.79
CA PRO A 307 -4.96 -14.94 4.79
C PRO A 307 -6.30 -14.32 5.25
N ILE A 308 -6.39 -12.99 5.32
CA ILE A 308 -7.61 -12.27 5.73
C ILE A 308 -8.73 -12.52 4.71
N LEU A 309 -8.45 -12.34 3.43
CA LEU A 309 -9.43 -12.53 2.36
C LEU A 309 -9.71 -14.01 2.08
N ALA A 310 -8.69 -14.87 2.15
CA ALA A 310 -8.85 -16.32 2.01
C ALA A 310 -9.81 -16.87 3.07
N SER A 311 -9.64 -16.46 4.33
CA SER A 311 -10.51 -16.92 5.43
C SER A 311 -11.87 -16.20 5.45
N GLY A 312 -11.91 -14.90 5.14
CA GLY A 312 -13.14 -14.10 5.16
C GLY A 312 -14.10 -14.38 4.00
N VAL A 313 -13.59 -14.72 2.81
CA VAL A 313 -14.42 -14.98 1.61
C VAL A 313 -14.45 -16.46 1.23
N GLY A 314 -13.41 -17.24 1.56
CA GLY A 314 -13.29 -18.65 1.18
C GLY A 314 -12.69 -18.86 -0.21
N ILE A 315 -11.83 -17.94 -0.68
CA ILE A 315 -11.20 -18.01 -2.01
C ILE A 315 -9.80 -18.63 -1.91
N ARG A 316 -9.45 -19.47 -2.89
CA ARG A 316 -8.08 -19.99 -3.07
C ARG A 316 -7.12 -18.84 -3.36
N THR A 317 -6.09 -18.66 -2.53
CA THR A 317 -5.22 -17.48 -2.59
C THR A 317 -3.75 -17.86 -2.77
N VAL A 318 -3.03 -17.08 -3.57
CA VAL A 318 -1.56 -17.07 -3.62
C VAL A 318 -1.07 -15.70 -3.15
N ASP A 319 -0.07 -15.68 -2.29
CA ASP A 319 0.66 -14.47 -1.93
C ASP A 319 1.93 -14.37 -2.78
N CYS A 320 2.12 -13.20 -3.39
CA CYS A 320 3.28 -12.92 -4.21
C CYS A 320 3.69 -11.45 -4.10
N GLY A 321 4.94 -11.13 -4.48
CA GLY A 321 5.48 -9.79 -4.33
C GLY A 321 6.66 -9.48 -5.21
N ILE A 322 6.85 -8.19 -5.49
CA ILE A 322 8.07 -7.66 -6.11
C ILE A 322 9.17 -7.65 -5.03
N PRO A 323 10.36 -8.22 -5.29
CA PRO A 323 11.46 -8.17 -4.32
C PRO A 323 11.93 -6.72 -4.14
N GLN A 324 11.99 -6.27 -2.89
CA GLN A 324 12.49 -4.95 -2.51
C GLN A 324 13.41 -4.98 -1.29
N LEU A 325 14.14 -3.89 -1.13
CA LEU A 325 14.93 -3.57 0.05
C LEU A 325 14.29 -2.40 0.80
N SER A 326 14.65 -2.28 2.09
CA SER A 326 14.25 -1.15 2.95
C SER A 326 12.72 -0.97 3.08
N MET A 327 11.96 -2.07 3.10
CA MET A 327 10.50 -2.05 3.33
C MET A 327 10.12 -1.22 4.57
N HIS A 328 9.06 -0.42 4.45
CA HIS A 328 8.57 0.57 5.43
C HIS A 328 9.51 1.78 5.66
N SER A 329 10.55 1.97 4.84
CA SER A 329 11.32 3.21 4.77
C SER A 329 10.51 4.32 4.10
N ILE A 330 10.79 5.59 4.42
CA ILE A 330 10.26 6.71 3.65
C ILE A 330 10.70 6.67 2.17
N ARG A 331 11.82 5.99 1.89
CA ARG A 331 12.36 5.76 0.55
C ARG A 331 12.91 4.35 0.44
N GLU A 332 12.20 3.54 -0.33
CA GLU A 332 12.41 2.12 -0.56
C GLU A 332 13.11 1.88 -1.90
N MET A 333 13.48 0.62 -2.18
CA MET A 333 14.23 0.26 -3.38
C MET A 333 13.78 -1.09 -3.95
N CYS A 334 13.45 -1.16 -5.23
CA CYS A 334 13.24 -2.42 -5.96
C CYS A 334 13.93 -2.41 -7.34
N GLY A 335 13.96 -3.55 -8.02
CA GLY A 335 14.43 -3.67 -9.39
C GLY A 335 13.37 -3.23 -10.40
N LYS A 336 13.77 -2.49 -11.45
CA LYS A 336 12.83 -2.08 -12.51
C LYS A 336 12.29 -3.26 -13.33
N GLU A 337 13.10 -4.30 -13.55
CA GLU A 337 12.72 -5.49 -14.33
C GLU A 337 11.73 -6.35 -13.54
N ASP A 338 11.78 -6.30 -12.21
CA ASP A 338 10.82 -6.99 -11.36
C ASP A 338 9.42 -6.38 -11.50
N VAL A 339 9.31 -5.04 -11.57
CA VAL A 339 8.02 -4.35 -11.83
C VAL A 339 7.45 -4.75 -13.19
N ASP A 340 8.27 -4.75 -14.24
CA ASP A 340 7.83 -5.16 -15.59
C ASP A 340 7.44 -6.64 -15.63
N THR A 341 8.22 -7.51 -14.98
CA THR A 341 7.93 -8.94 -14.88
C THR A 341 6.62 -9.19 -14.14
N THR A 342 6.38 -8.49 -13.03
CA THR A 342 5.13 -8.60 -12.26
C THR A 342 3.93 -8.12 -13.05
N TYR A 343 4.04 -7.00 -13.77
CA TYR A 343 2.99 -6.56 -14.71
C TYR A 343 2.69 -7.64 -15.76
N ARG A 344 3.71 -8.19 -16.42
CA ARG A 344 3.53 -9.27 -17.42
C ARG A 344 2.88 -10.51 -16.81
N HIS A 345 3.25 -10.87 -15.57
CA HIS A 345 2.68 -12.02 -14.86
C HIS A 345 1.21 -11.80 -14.53
N PHE A 346 0.84 -10.65 -13.95
CA PHE A 346 -0.55 -10.35 -13.62
C PHE A 346 -1.42 -10.24 -14.87
N LYS A 347 -0.90 -9.70 -15.96
CA LYS A 347 -1.61 -9.70 -17.25
C LYS A 347 -1.85 -11.11 -17.76
N ALA A 348 -0.82 -11.96 -17.77
CA ALA A 348 -0.94 -13.36 -18.15
C ALA A 348 -1.93 -14.13 -17.24
N PHE A 349 -1.95 -13.81 -15.95
CA PHE A 349 -2.91 -14.39 -15.01
C PHE A 349 -4.35 -14.07 -15.42
N PHE A 350 -4.66 -12.80 -15.69
CA PHE A 350 -5.99 -12.41 -16.16
C PHE A 350 -6.37 -13.09 -17.48
N GLU A 351 -5.42 -13.27 -18.40
CA GLU A 351 -5.69 -13.83 -19.73
C GLU A 351 -5.84 -15.36 -19.74
N MET A 352 -5.22 -16.07 -18.79
CA MET A 352 -5.08 -17.53 -18.89
C MET A 352 -5.61 -18.34 -17.70
N PHE A 353 -5.85 -17.72 -16.55
CA PHE A 353 -6.15 -18.45 -15.32
C PHE A 353 -7.29 -19.46 -15.51
N SER A 354 -8.41 -19.05 -16.11
CA SER A 354 -9.59 -19.90 -16.29
C SER A 354 -9.37 -21.11 -17.20
N ASP A 355 -8.35 -21.12 -18.05
CA ASP A 355 -8.03 -22.29 -18.89
C ASP A 355 -7.02 -23.23 -18.25
N ILE A 356 -6.18 -22.72 -17.35
CA ILE A 356 -5.28 -23.53 -16.54
C ILE A 356 -6.04 -24.21 -15.40
N ASP A 357 -6.91 -23.48 -14.71
CA ASP A 357 -7.65 -24.01 -13.56
C ASP A 357 -8.53 -25.22 -13.92
N LYS A 358 -9.20 -25.19 -15.09
CA LYS A 358 -10.01 -26.31 -15.61
C LYS A 358 -9.22 -27.61 -15.82
N LYS A 359 -7.90 -27.54 -15.94
CA LYS A 359 -7.03 -28.71 -16.18
C LYS A 359 -6.56 -29.35 -14.88
N LEU A 360 -6.77 -28.70 -13.75
CA LEU A 360 -6.33 -29.17 -12.45
C LEU A 360 -7.50 -29.82 -11.71
N ASN A 361 -7.32 -31.07 -11.29
CA ASN A 361 -8.26 -31.77 -10.41
C ASN A 361 -7.57 -32.07 -9.07
N VAL A 362 -8.07 -31.49 -7.99
CA VAL A 362 -7.47 -31.56 -6.64
C VAL A 362 -8.45 -32.03 -5.56
N ASP A 363 -9.75 -32.01 -5.85
CA ASP A 363 -10.82 -32.43 -4.94
C ASP A 363 -11.61 -33.56 -5.64
N PHE A 364 -11.60 -34.75 -5.03
CA PHE A 364 -12.22 -35.98 -5.55
C PHE A 364 -13.60 -36.24 -4.96
#